data_AF-A0A106QDB1-F1
#
_entry.id   AF-A0A106QDB1-F1
#
_cell.length_a   1.000
_cell.length_b   1.000
_cell.length_c   1.000
_cell.angle_alpha   90.00
_cell.angle_beta   90.00
_cell.angle_gamma   90.00
#
_symmetry.space_group_name_H-M   'P 1'
#
loop_
_entity.id
_entity.type
_entity.pdbx_description
1 polymer ?
#
loop_
_entity_poly.entity_id
_entity_poly.type
_entity_poly.pdbx_seq_one_letter_code
_entity_poly.pdbx_strand_id
1 'polypeptide(L)'
;MIPIPDLQLSRDREFKLSPLLRCRLDELDAQQIDAAPGHVELEVMGIRPDLVMAREAWPHVDPNWEGRVFFTMTADGVMYEFGCLSMPSGMRVPAGKVFSFDPLELHWLRPDPIVSYGWVGLQWDVPREQADIFAEALAAAIGQWNKAGFALPVLGDA
;
A
#
# COMPACT_ATOMS: atom_id res chain seq x y z
N MET A 1 -0.84 3.62 -16.46
CA MET A 1 -0.04 3.20 -15.29
C MET A 1 1.35 3.80 -15.44
N ILE A 2 1.78 4.61 -14.47
CA ILE A 2 3.16 5.12 -14.47
C ILE A 2 4.06 3.93 -14.09
N PRO A 3 5.06 3.58 -14.90
CA PRO A 3 5.94 2.47 -14.58
C PRO A 3 6.78 2.85 -13.36
N ILE A 4 6.37 2.37 -12.19
CA ILE A 4 7.19 2.44 -10.98
C ILE A 4 8.21 1.28 -11.09
N PRO A 5 9.52 1.55 -11.02
CA PRO A 5 10.51 0.49 -10.95
C PRO A 5 10.14 -0.47 -9.80
N ASP A 6 10.60 -1.72 -9.85
CA ASP A 6 10.35 -2.66 -8.74
C ASP A 6 11.16 -2.24 -7.49
N LEU A 7 10.61 -1.26 -6.76
CA LEU A 7 11.24 -0.59 -5.63
C LEU A 7 10.77 -1.28 -4.36
N GLN A 8 11.26 -2.50 -4.16
CA GLN A 8 10.95 -3.28 -2.97
C GLN A 8 11.84 -2.87 -1.80
N LEU A 9 11.28 -2.87 -0.60
CA LEU A 9 12.08 -2.91 0.62
C LEU A 9 12.91 -4.19 0.63
N SER A 10 14.13 -4.12 1.17
CA SER A 10 14.89 -5.35 1.41
C SER A 10 14.16 -6.21 2.46
N ARG A 11 14.30 -7.53 2.39
CA ARG A 11 13.63 -8.45 3.32
C ARG A 11 13.94 -8.17 4.79
N ASP A 12 15.14 -7.67 5.07
CA ASP A 12 15.57 -7.29 6.44
C ASP A 12 14.98 -5.94 6.89
N ARG A 13 14.22 -5.27 6.01
CA ARG A 13 13.62 -3.94 6.16
C ARG A 13 12.10 -3.99 5.99
N GLU A 14 11.47 -5.13 6.29
CA GLU A 14 10.01 -5.18 6.37
C GLU A 14 9.50 -4.43 7.61
N PHE A 15 8.30 -3.84 7.50
CA PHE A 15 7.65 -3.18 8.64
C PHE A 15 7.23 -4.20 9.69
N LYS A 16 7.32 -3.81 10.96
CA LYS A 16 6.73 -4.60 12.04
C LYS A 16 5.30 -4.14 12.29
N LEU A 17 4.35 -5.06 12.35
CA LEU A 17 2.99 -4.74 12.78
C LEU A 17 2.88 -4.74 14.31
N SER A 18 2.20 -3.76 14.88
CA SER A 18 1.85 -3.74 16.30
C SER A 18 0.86 -4.86 16.65
N PRO A 19 0.80 -5.30 17.92
CA PRO A 19 -0.23 -6.24 18.36
C PRO A 19 -1.65 -5.70 18.15
N LEU A 20 -1.86 -4.39 18.37
CA LEU A 20 -3.16 -3.75 18.20
C LEU A 20 -3.62 -3.80 16.74
N LEU A 21 -2.71 -3.53 15.80
CA LEU A 21 -2.99 -3.64 14.37
C LEU A 21 -3.40 -5.06 13.97
N ARG A 22 -2.71 -6.08 14.52
CA ARG A 22 -3.07 -7.48 14.29
C ARG A 22 -4.48 -7.79 14.77
N CYS A 23 -4.84 -7.35 15.98
CA CYS A 23 -6.21 -7.51 16.49
C CYS A 23 -7.24 -6.84 15.57
N ARG A 24 -6.96 -5.62 15.10
CA ARG A 24 -7.86 -4.90 14.18
C ARG A 24 -8.06 -5.65 12.86
N LEU A 25 -7.01 -6.27 12.31
CA LEU A 25 -7.10 -7.11 11.09
C LEU A 25 -7.97 -8.36 11.30
N ASP A 26 -7.92 -8.95 12.49
CA ASP A 26 -8.73 -10.12 12.84
C ASP A 26 -10.22 -9.78 12.99
N GLU A 27 -10.54 -8.53 13.30
CA GLU A 27 -11.90 -8.01 13.45
C GLU A 27 -12.55 -7.53 12.14
N LEU A 28 -11.77 -7.36 11.05
CA LEU A 28 -12.34 -6.94 9.77
C LEU A 28 -13.25 -8.01 9.16
N ASP A 29 -14.43 -7.58 8.70
CA ASP A 29 -15.26 -8.40 7.81
C ASP A 29 -14.60 -8.54 6.42
N ALA A 30 -15.01 -9.55 5.65
CA ALA A 30 -14.36 -9.91 4.38
C ALA A 30 -14.19 -8.71 3.42
N GLN A 31 -15.21 -7.88 3.27
CA GLN A 31 -15.19 -6.73 2.34
C GLN A 31 -14.94 -5.39 3.04
N GLN A 32 -14.62 -5.41 4.33
CA GLN A 32 -14.35 -4.17 5.05
C GLN A 32 -12.94 -3.70 4.73
N ILE A 33 -12.86 -2.47 4.25
CA ILE A 33 -11.62 -1.71 4.12
C ILE A 33 -11.62 -0.68 5.24
N ASP A 34 -10.52 -0.62 5.97
CA ASP A 34 -10.33 0.32 7.05
C ASP A 34 -9.02 1.09 6.84
N ALA A 35 -8.98 2.34 7.29
CA ALA A 35 -7.84 3.21 7.11
C ALA A 35 -7.59 4.03 8.38
N ALA A 36 -6.31 4.25 8.67
CA ALA A 36 -5.88 5.15 9.73
C ALA A 36 -4.65 5.94 9.27
N PRO A 37 -4.41 7.16 9.77
CA PRO A 37 -3.19 7.89 9.43
C PRO A 37 -1.93 7.06 9.75
N GLY A 38 -1.00 6.92 8.79
CA GLY A 38 0.26 6.17 8.93
C GLY A 38 1.31 6.91 9.76
N HIS A 39 2.61 6.67 9.63
CA HIS A 39 3.63 7.38 10.44
C HIS A 39 4.17 8.62 9.71
N VAL A 40 4.48 9.71 10.43
CA VAL A 40 5.03 10.95 9.84
C VAL A 40 6.45 10.72 9.28
N GLU A 41 7.18 9.76 9.83
CA GLU A 41 8.50 9.34 9.36
C GLU A 41 8.46 8.69 7.96
N LEU A 42 7.27 8.37 7.47
CA LEU A 42 7.02 7.79 6.14
C LEU A 42 6.45 8.82 5.16
N GLU A 43 6.42 10.09 5.53
CA GLU A 43 5.98 11.18 4.66
C GLU A 43 6.89 11.33 3.44
N VAL A 44 6.27 11.54 2.28
CA VAL A 44 6.96 11.82 1.01
C VAL A 44 6.39 13.10 0.44
N MET A 45 7.24 14.09 0.17
CA MET A 45 6.82 15.39 -0.36
C MET A 45 5.72 16.12 0.45
N GLY A 46 5.68 15.99 1.78
CA GLY A 46 4.59 16.59 2.56
C GLY A 46 3.35 15.71 2.71
N ILE A 47 3.32 14.54 2.07
CA ILE A 47 2.16 13.65 2.02
C ILE A 47 2.43 12.44 2.92
N ARG A 48 1.68 12.35 4.02
CA ARG A 48 1.72 11.22 4.95
C ARG A 48 0.90 10.07 4.35
N PRO A 49 1.40 8.82 4.39
CA PRO A 49 0.59 7.69 3.95
C PRO A 49 -0.52 7.41 4.97
N ASP A 50 -1.64 6.90 4.48
CA ASP A 50 -2.59 6.15 5.29
C ASP A 50 -2.14 4.69 5.41
N LEU A 51 -2.38 4.11 6.58
CA LEU A 51 -2.32 2.68 6.83
C LEU A 51 -3.67 2.08 6.46
N VAL A 52 -3.72 1.38 5.33
CA VAL A 52 -4.93 0.75 4.79
C VAL A 52 -4.92 -0.74 5.13
N MET A 53 -6.05 -1.24 5.62
CA MET A 53 -6.25 -2.62 6.04
C MET A 53 -7.43 -3.21 5.28
N ALA A 54 -7.29 -4.42 4.78
CA ALA A 54 -8.37 -5.12 4.08
C ALA A 54 -8.21 -6.64 4.23
N ARG A 55 -9.32 -7.38 4.17
CA ARG A 55 -9.29 -8.83 3.91
C ARG A 55 -9.40 -9.13 2.43
N GLU A 56 -10.31 -8.46 1.75
CA GLU A 56 -10.38 -8.41 0.30
C GLU A 56 -11.08 -7.11 -0.09
N ALA A 57 -10.81 -6.66 -1.31
CA ALA A 57 -11.51 -5.58 -1.96
C ALA A 57 -12.06 -6.12 -3.27
N TRP A 58 -13.38 -6.35 -3.31
CA TRP A 58 -14.08 -6.77 -4.51
C TRP A 58 -13.98 -5.69 -5.60
N PRO A 59 -14.14 -6.02 -6.89
CA PRO A 59 -14.06 -5.03 -7.96
C PRO A 59 -14.93 -3.78 -7.71
N HIS A 60 -14.31 -2.62 -7.57
CA HIS A 60 -14.97 -1.33 -7.26
C HIS A 60 -14.21 -0.14 -7.86
N VAL A 61 -14.77 1.06 -7.67
CA VAL A 61 -14.17 2.36 -7.98
C VAL A 61 -14.37 3.29 -6.79
N ASP A 62 -13.49 4.27 -6.63
CA ASP A 62 -13.52 5.23 -5.51
C ASP A 62 -13.85 6.64 -6.01
N PRO A 63 -15.14 6.97 -6.27
CA PRO A 63 -15.54 8.19 -6.99
C PRO A 63 -15.22 9.49 -6.25
N ASN A 64 -15.01 9.43 -4.93
CA ASN A 64 -14.71 10.60 -4.11
C ASN A 64 -13.26 11.12 -4.28
N TRP A 65 -12.44 10.45 -5.09
CA TRP A 65 -11.01 10.73 -5.26
C TRP A 65 -10.67 11.22 -6.66
N GLU A 66 -11.58 11.95 -7.29
CA GLU A 66 -11.36 12.56 -8.59
C GLU A 66 -10.10 13.45 -8.58
N GLY A 67 -9.30 13.35 -9.65
CA GLY A 67 -8.03 14.08 -9.78
C GLY A 67 -6.88 13.53 -8.95
N ARG A 68 -7.04 12.38 -8.27
CA ARG A 68 -5.98 11.72 -7.49
C ARG A 68 -5.39 10.52 -8.22
N VAL A 69 -4.25 10.06 -7.71
CA VAL A 69 -3.58 8.78 -8.02
C VAL A 69 -3.16 8.17 -6.68
N PHE A 70 -3.44 6.89 -6.48
CA PHE A 70 -2.96 6.18 -5.30
C PHE A 70 -1.62 5.53 -5.60
N PHE A 71 -0.65 5.78 -4.71
CA PHE A 71 0.58 5.02 -4.61
C PHE A 71 0.47 4.13 -3.39
N THR A 72 0.65 2.83 -3.56
CA THR A 72 0.45 1.85 -2.50
C THR A 72 1.66 0.96 -2.38
N MET A 73 2.16 0.80 -1.16
CA MET A 73 3.19 -0.16 -0.80
C MET A 73 2.62 -1.19 0.16
N THR A 74 2.71 -2.48 -0.17
CA THR A 74 2.32 -3.54 0.77
C THR A 74 3.29 -3.53 1.97
N ALA A 75 2.76 -3.39 3.18
CA ALA A 75 3.52 -3.53 4.42
C ALA A 75 3.46 -4.97 4.95
N ASP A 76 2.28 -5.60 4.89
CA ASP A 76 2.06 -7.02 5.17
C ASP A 76 0.93 -7.55 4.26
N GLY A 77 0.95 -8.84 3.95
CA GLY A 77 -0.01 -9.43 3.01
C GLY A 77 0.67 -10.45 2.10
N VAL A 78 1.33 -11.43 2.71
CA VAL A 78 2.00 -12.50 1.98
C VAL A 78 0.93 -13.23 1.15
N MET A 79 1.09 -13.17 -0.19
CA MET A 79 0.21 -13.77 -1.20
C MET A 79 -1.07 -12.97 -1.56
N TYR A 80 -0.98 -11.65 -1.72
CA TYR A 80 -2.06 -10.87 -2.34
C TYR A 80 -1.83 -10.57 -3.82
N GLU A 81 -2.93 -10.46 -4.58
CA GLU A 81 -2.95 -10.02 -5.97
C GLU A 81 -3.78 -8.75 -6.11
N PHE A 82 -3.15 -7.72 -6.70
CA PHE A 82 -3.83 -6.51 -7.13
C PHE A 82 -4.15 -6.60 -8.61
N GLY A 83 -5.36 -6.18 -9.00
CA GLY A 83 -5.73 -6.05 -10.41
C GLY A 83 -6.56 -4.81 -10.66
N CYS A 84 -6.50 -4.34 -11.90
CA CYS A 84 -7.34 -3.24 -12.39
C CYS A 84 -7.70 -3.46 -13.86
N LEU A 85 -8.62 -2.65 -14.38
CA LEU A 85 -9.11 -2.80 -15.76
C LEU A 85 -7.99 -2.76 -16.81
N SER A 86 -6.97 -1.93 -16.63
CA SER A 86 -5.78 -1.82 -17.49
C SER A 86 -4.74 -2.91 -17.26
N MET A 87 -4.85 -3.65 -16.15
CA MET A 87 -4.02 -4.81 -15.83
C MET A 87 -4.90 -5.98 -15.34
N PRO A 88 -5.71 -6.58 -16.24
CA PRO A 88 -6.71 -7.56 -15.86
C PRO A 88 -6.12 -8.90 -15.41
N SER A 89 -4.88 -9.20 -15.80
CA SER A 89 -4.14 -10.36 -15.29
C SER A 89 -3.71 -10.20 -13.83
N GLY A 90 -3.80 -8.98 -13.30
CA GLY A 90 -3.29 -8.61 -11.99
C GLY A 90 -1.78 -8.76 -11.87
N MET A 91 -1.29 -8.53 -10.65
CA MET A 91 0.07 -8.79 -10.24
C MET A 91 0.13 -9.11 -8.74
N ARG A 92 1.12 -9.90 -8.34
CA ARG A 92 1.39 -10.14 -6.92
C ARG A 92 1.95 -8.88 -6.26
N VAL A 93 1.48 -8.62 -5.04
CA VAL A 93 1.86 -7.46 -4.23
C VAL A 93 2.44 -7.89 -2.87
N PRO A 94 3.61 -8.58 -2.86
CA PRO A 94 4.25 -9.00 -1.60
C PRO A 94 4.71 -7.80 -0.77
N ALA A 95 5.06 -8.02 0.49
CA ALA A 95 5.63 -6.98 1.36
C ALA A 95 6.78 -6.23 0.67
N GLY A 96 6.77 -4.91 0.79
CA GLY A 96 7.67 -3.99 0.11
C GLY A 96 7.30 -3.64 -1.32
N LYS A 97 6.40 -4.38 -2.00
CA LYS A 97 6.00 -4.06 -3.38
C LYS A 97 5.25 -2.74 -3.44
N VAL A 98 5.70 -1.86 -4.34
CA VAL A 98 5.04 -0.59 -4.66
C VAL A 98 4.29 -0.70 -5.99
N PHE A 99 3.13 -0.05 -6.04
CA PHE A 99 2.32 0.08 -7.24
C PHE A 99 1.50 1.37 -7.21
N SER A 100 1.02 1.80 -8.38
CA SER A 100 0.09 2.92 -8.46
C SER A 100 -1.09 2.59 -9.34
N PHE A 101 -2.21 3.22 -9.04
CA PHE A 101 -3.45 3.07 -9.80
C PHE A 101 -4.31 4.32 -9.71
N ASP A 102 -5.20 4.44 -10.68
CA ASP A 102 -6.23 5.46 -10.71
C ASP A 102 -7.42 4.99 -9.84
N PRO A 103 -7.79 5.70 -8.76
CA PRO A 103 -8.93 5.30 -7.92
C PRO A 103 -10.27 5.27 -8.70
N LEU A 104 -10.37 5.97 -9.83
CA LEU A 104 -11.56 5.95 -10.69
C LEU A 104 -11.57 4.78 -11.68
N GLU A 105 -10.49 4.01 -11.78
CA GLU A 105 -10.42 2.80 -12.57
C GLU A 105 -10.99 1.61 -11.77
N LEU A 106 -11.74 0.71 -12.43
CA LEU A 106 -12.20 -0.52 -11.78
C LEU A 106 -11.00 -1.33 -11.30
N HIS A 107 -10.91 -1.58 -9.99
CA HIS A 107 -9.78 -2.27 -9.37
C HIS A 107 -10.22 -3.19 -8.21
N TRP A 108 -9.35 -4.12 -7.84
CA TRP A 108 -9.59 -5.12 -6.80
C TRP A 108 -8.28 -5.55 -6.14
N LEU A 109 -8.41 -6.07 -4.92
CA LEU A 109 -7.33 -6.66 -4.15
C LEU A 109 -7.84 -7.96 -3.54
N ARG A 110 -7.23 -9.09 -3.87
CA ARG A 110 -7.70 -10.40 -3.41
C ARG A 110 -6.58 -11.23 -2.81
N PRO A 111 -6.86 -12.04 -1.77
CA PRO A 111 -5.91 -13.01 -1.27
C PRO A 111 -5.70 -14.14 -2.29
N ASP A 112 -4.56 -14.82 -2.22
CA ASP A 112 -4.36 -16.12 -2.85
C ASP A 112 -5.39 -17.11 -2.27
N PRO A 113 -6.10 -17.87 -3.11
CA PRO A 113 -7.18 -18.76 -2.65
C PRO A 113 -6.73 -19.85 -1.66
N ILE A 114 -5.42 -20.09 -1.52
CA ILE A 114 -4.86 -21.08 -0.60
C ILE A 114 -4.58 -20.47 0.78
N VAL A 115 -4.36 -19.15 0.87
CA VAL A 115 -3.85 -18.48 2.06
C VAL A 115 -4.67 -17.22 2.33
N SER A 116 -5.50 -17.25 3.37
CA SER A 116 -6.30 -16.09 3.80
C SER A 116 -5.71 -15.49 5.07
N TYR A 117 -4.98 -14.38 4.93
CA TYR A 117 -4.59 -13.47 6.00
C TYR A 117 -5.06 -12.06 5.62
N GLY A 118 -5.13 -11.12 6.56
CA GLY A 118 -5.37 -9.72 6.20
C GLY A 118 -4.21 -9.11 5.41
N TRP A 119 -4.48 -8.04 4.68
CA TRP A 119 -3.51 -7.22 3.98
C TRP A 119 -3.40 -5.85 4.64
N VAL A 120 -2.17 -5.33 4.69
CA VAL A 120 -1.84 -4.00 5.18
C VAL A 120 -1.00 -3.28 4.13
N GLY A 121 -1.45 -2.10 3.74
CA GLY A 121 -0.72 -1.21 2.84
C GLY A 121 -0.44 0.15 3.46
N LEU A 122 0.60 0.79 2.97
CA LEU A 122 0.81 2.22 3.09
C LEU A 122 0.37 2.86 1.78
N GLN A 123 -0.61 3.77 1.84
CA GLN A 123 -1.19 4.40 0.67
C GLN A 123 -1.06 5.92 0.74
N TRP A 124 -0.52 6.51 -0.31
CA TRP A 124 -0.46 7.97 -0.49
C TRP A 124 -1.48 8.39 -1.54
N ASP A 125 -2.31 9.38 -1.21
CA ASP A 125 -3.25 10.01 -2.15
C ASP A 125 -2.60 11.26 -2.79
N VAL A 126 -2.17 11.12 -4.03
CA VAL A 126 -1.34 12.12 -4.68
C VAL A 126 -2.18 12.87 -5.73
N PRO A 127 -2.11 14.22 -5.81
CA PRO A 127 -2.68 14.95 -6.94
C PRO A 127 -2.10 14.42 -8.27
N ARG A 128 -2.95 14.18 -9.27
CA ARG A 128 -2.53 13.56 -10.53
C ARG A 128 -1.41 14.31 -11.23
N GLU A 129 -1.44 15.64 -11.17
CA GLU A 129 -0.42 16.50 -11.75
C GLU A 129 0.96 16.40 -11.07
N GLN A 130 1.04 15.80 -9.89
CA GLN A 130 2.27 15.57 -9.14
C GLN A 130 2.76 14.11 -9.21
N ALA A 131 2.01 13.22 -9.85
CA ALA A 131 2.24 11.78 -9.78
C ALA A 131 3.65 11.37 -10.25
N ASP A 132 4.16 11.96 -11.33
CA ASP A 132 5.50 11.63 -11.85
C ASP A 132 6.61 12.04 -10.86
N ILE A 133 6.54 13.26 -10.32
CA ILE A 133 7.52 13.77 -9.36
C ILE A 133 7.44 12.99 -8.04
N PHE A 134 6.23 12.63 -7.62
CA PHE A 134 6.02 11.81 -6.43
C PHE A 134 6.61 10.41 -6.59
N ALA A 135 6.50 9.79 -7.76
CA ALA A 135 7.10 8.49 -8.03
C ALA A 135 8.63 8.52 -7.83
N GLU A 136 9.30 9.57 -8.30
CA GLU A 136 10.74 9.77 -8.09
C GLU A 136 11.08 10.00 -6.61
N ALA A 137 10.29 10.81 -5.91
CA ALA A 137 10.49 11.10 -4.49
C ALA A 137 10.27 9.86 -3.61
N LEU A 138 9.25 9.05 -3.91
CA LEU A 138 8.98 7.79 -3.22
C LEU A 138 10.13 6.79 -3.45
N ALA A 139 10.66 6.70 -4.67
CA ALA A 139 11.84 5.88 -4.96
C ALA A 139 13.05 6.30 -4.13
N ALA A 140 13.31 7.61 -4.01
CA ALA A 140 14.38 8.14 -3.19
C ALA A 140 14.17 7.84 -1.69
N ALA A 141 12.93 7.96 -1.20
CA ALA A 141 12.58 7.64 0.18
C ALA A 141 12.82 6.15 0.50
N ILE A 142 12.37 5.24 -0.36
CA ILE A 142 12.63 3.79 -0.23
C ILE A 142 14.14 3.51 -0.25
N GLY A 143 14.88 4.18 -1.13
CA GLY A 143 16.35 4.13 -1.15
C GLY A 143 16.98 4.53 0.18
N GLN A 144 16.43 5.53 0.86
CA GLN A 144 16.86 5.94 2.20
C GLN A 144 16.48 4.90 3.27
N TRP A 145 15.27 4.35 3.21
CA TRP A 145 14.78 3.33 4.15
C TRP A 145 15.61 2.04 4.10
N ASN A 146 16.15 1.71 2.94
CA ASN A 146 17.03 0.55 2.76
C ASN A 146 18.47 0.76 3.27
N LYS A 147 18.91 1.99 3.58
CA LYS A 147 20.28 2.25 4.07
C LYS A 147 20.52 1.64 5.44
N ALA A 148 21.76 1.23 5.70
CA ALA A 148 22.20 0.83 7.03
C ALA A 148 21.98 1.96 8.04
N GLY A 149 21.33 1.66 9.17
CA GLY A 149 21.03 2.63 10.22
C GLY A 149 19.65 3.30 10.16
N PHE A 150 18.92 3.23 9.05
CA PHE A 150 17.52 3.68 9.06
C PHE A 150 16.65 2.68 9.84
N ALA A 151 15.77 3.17 10.70
CA ALA A 151 14.85 2.37 11.49
C ALA A 151 13.41 2.64 11.03
N LEU A 152 12.73 1.59 10.56
CA LEU A 152 11.33 1.70 10.17
C LEU A 152 10.44 1.65 11.42
N PRO A 153 9.34 2.42 11.44
CA PRO A 153 8.40 2.42 12.55
C PRO A 153 7.66 1.08 12.65
N VAL A 154 7.16 0.79 13.86
CA VAL A 154 6.16 -0.25 14.07
C VAL A 154 4.80 0.32 13.66
N LEU A 155 4.08 -0.34 12.76
CA LEU A 155 2.81 0.15 12.22
C LEU A 155 1.63 -0.14 13.16
N GLY A 156 0.73 0.85 13.26
CA GLY A 156 -0.60 0.72 13.88
C GLY A 156 -0.66 0.95 15.38
N ASP A 157 0.27 1.75 15.92
CA ASP A 157 0.41 2.21 17.31
C ASP A 157 0.40 1.09 18.40
N ALA A 158 0.92 1.40 19.58
CA ALA A 158 0.99 0.50 20.74
C ALA A 158 -0.12 0.78 21.75
#